data_AF-W9SHN0-F1
#
_entry.id   AF-W9SHN0-F1
#
_cell.length_a   1.000
_cell.length_b   1.000
_cell.length_c   1.000
_cell.angle_alpha   90.00
_cell.angle_beta   90.00
_cell.angle_gamma   90.00
#
_symmetry.space_group_name_H-M   'P 1'
#
loop_
_entity.id
_entity.type
_entity.pdbx_description
1 polymer ?
#
loop_
_entity_poly.entity_id
_entity_poly.type
_entity_poly.pdbx_seq_one_letter_code
_entity_poly.pdbx_strand_id
1 'polypeptide(L)'
;MKKQTNLMKTLEPEVEENWGEESDEDQTYYDDCSEHSLLYVEDQAAKLSVEEQRQLTIIQTLENDLLSAKSQISKLKEDIEGMLKAKGEICSQILEKQRMIASLESDSSTLSQTLELIQQEKTGLSAKLMEKRTYYQKVTKDMNFRLQEQKDYFNSLVTSGEAGKHGTENDARKNLMAKLDSAKAKVDEISEMKSKLVMKNKKVKQAIKQVNSRAYDFEPLLRAVDLKTLEKEYNTLLSDKAGVTEYLQSLQAQVDILKGISHVVKCACGEEYRVGTDLCA
;
A
#
# COMPACT_ATOMS: atom_id res chain seq x y z
N MET A 1 42.26 38.19 48.94
CA MET A 1 43.30 37.64 49.83
C MET A 1 44.52 38.55 49.74
N LYS A 2 44.95 39.12 50.87
CA LYS A 2 46.23 39.80 51.03
C LYS A 2 47.34 38.75 51.21
N LYS A 3 48.50 38.97 50.59
CA LYS A 3 49.88 38.64 51.07
C LYS A 3 50.87 39.15 50.00
N GLN A 4 51.63 40.21 50.33
CA GLN A 4 53.05 40.21 50.76
C GLN A 4 54.00 39.90 49.60
N THR A 5 55.00 40.73 49.27
CA THR A 5 56.31 40.89 49.97
C THR A 5 57.00 42.12 49.31
N ASN A 6 57.30 43.25 49.97
CA ASN A 6 58.37 43.62 50.90
C ASN A 6 59.84 43.42 50.42
N LEU A 7 60.64 44.47 50.67
CA LEU A 7 62.12 44.60 50.69
C LEU A 7 62.89 44.78 49.37
N MET A 8 63.30 46.03 49.12
CA MET A 8 64.74 46.36 48.96
C MET A 8 64.98 47.84 49.28
N LYS A 9 65.46 48.11 50.50
CA LYS A 9 66.26 49.29 50.83
C LYS A 9 67.71 48.83 50.75
N THR A 10 68.54 49.46 49.93
CA THR A 10 69.98 49.57 50.19
C THR A 10 70.65 50.53 49.21
N LEU A 11 71.35 51.51 49.80
CA LEU A 11 72.65 52.06 49.38
C LEU A 11 72.66 53.01 48.16
N GLU A 12 72.55 54.30 48.46
CA GLU A 12 73.32 55.33 47.77
C GLU A 12 74.82 55.07 47.99
N PRO A 13 75.64 55.07 46.92
CA PRO A 13 77.02 55.46 47.02
C PRO A 13 77.18 56.88 46.43
N GLU A 14 77.62 57.82 47.28
CA GLU A 14 78.35 59.00 46.82
C GLU A 14 79.63 58.50 46.14
N VAL A 15 79.68 58.61 44.81
CA VAL A 15 80.90 58.55 44.02
C VAL A 15 80.86 59.73 43.06
N GLU A 16 81.52 60.83 43.45
CA GLU A 16 82.10 61.77 42.49
C GLU A 16 83.18 61.02 41.72
N GLU A 17 82.82 60.48 40.56
CA GLU A 17 83.76 59.97 39.57
C GLU A 17 83.91 61.02 38.48
N ASN A 18 85.02 61.74 38.58
CA ASN A 18 85.56 62.65 37.58
C ASN A 18 86.04 61.82 36.38
N TRP A 19 85.16 61.58 35.40
CA TRP A 19 85.53 61.10 34.07
C TRP A 19 85.90 62.31 33.21
N GLY A 20 87.11 62.26 32.64
CA GLY A 20 87.67 63.33 31.82
C GLY A 20 86.82 63.66 30.61
N GLU A 21 87.06 64.84 30.05
CA GLU A 21 86.52 65.31 28.76
C GLU A 21 86.70 64.22 27.69
N GLU A 22 85.66 63.42 27.49
CA GLU A 22 85.52 62.51 26.37
C GLU A 22 85.32 63.38 25.12
N SER A 23 86.04 63.05 24.05
CA SER A 23 85.96 63.79 22.79
C SER A 23 84.50 63.91 22.34
N ASP A 24 84.07 65.07 21.85
CA ASP A 24 82.71 65.27 21.28
C ASP A 24 82.35 64.16 20.25
N GLU A 25 83.36 63.53 19.63
CA GLU A 25 83.20 62.40 18.71
C GLU A 25 82.73 61.09 19.39
N ASP A 26 83.17 60.80 20.63
CA ASP A 26 82.79 59.57 21.35
C ASP A 26 81.35 59.65 21.88
N GLN A 27 80.91 60.84 22.33
CA GLN A 27 79.52 61.07 22.74
C GLN A 27 78.55 60.91 21.56
N THR A 28 78.91 61.44 20.38
CA THR A 28 78.09 61.28 19.17
C THR A 28 77.96 59.83 18.70
N TYR A 29 78.98 59.00 18.90
CA TYR A 29 78.95 57.58 18.54
C TYR A 29 77.99 56.77 19.44
N TYR A 30 77.97 57.04 20.74
CA TYR A 30 77.03 56.41 21.68
C TYR A 30 75.57 56.83 21.41
N ASP A 31 75.35 58.10 21.08
CA ASP A 31 74.02 58.62 20.75
C ASP A 31 73.49 58.00 19.44
N ASP A 32 74.30 57.92 18.38
CA ASP A 32 73.95 57.24 17.10
C ASP A 32 73.64 55.75 17.31
N CYS A 33 74.41 55.06 18.16
CA CYS A 33 74.21 53.64 18.45
C CYS A 33 72.92 53.39 19.25
N SER A 34 72.58 54.32 20.16
CA SER A 34 71.35 54.30 20.94
C SER A 34 70.12 54.57 20.06
N GLU A 35 70.18 55.57 19.17
CA GLU A 35 69.12 55.85 18.20
C GLU A 35 68.87 54.67 17.26
N HIS A 36 69.93 54.03 16.74
CA HIS A 36 69.80 52.85 15.89
C HIS A 36 69.14 51.66 16.62
N SER A 37 69.46 51.46 17.91
CA SER A 37 68.85 50.42 18.74
C SER A 37 67.36 50.70 18.98
N LEU A 38 67.00 51.96 19.23
CA LEU A 38 65.62 52.37 19.46
C LEU A 38 64.76 52.22 18.19
N LEU A 39 65.27 52.64 17.03
CA LEU A 39 64.63 52.44 15.72
C LEU A 39 64.42 50.95 15.39
N TYR A 40 65.36 50.08 15.73
CA TYR A 40 65.22 48.63 15.53
C TYR A 40 64.10 48.04 16.41
N VAL A 41 64.02 48.45 17.67
CA VAL A 41 62.97 48.01 18.59
C VAL A 41 61.60 48.53 18.14
N GLU A 42 61.51 49.76 17.66
CA GLU A 42 60.29 50.34 17.10
C GLU A 42 59.79 49.62 15.85
N ASP A 43 60.69 49.30 14.89
CA ASP A 43 60.33 48.51 13.70
C ASP A 43 59.82 47.11 14.08
N GLN A 44 60.50 46.46 15.04
CA GLN A 44 60.08 45.15 15.52
C GLN A 44 58.72 45.21 16.24
N ALA A 45 58.45 46.25 17.03
CA ALA A 45 57.17 46.48 17.68
C ALA A 45 56.04 46.75 16.66
N ALA A 46 56.31 47.56 15.63
CA ALA A 46 55.36 47.83 14.55
C ALA A 46 54.99 46.54 13.79
N LYS A 47 55.98 45.70 13.48
CA LYS A 47 55.77 44.41 12.81
C LYS A 47 54.94 43.44 13.63
N LEU A 48 55.20 43.35 14.94
CA LEU A 48 54.41 42.53 15.86
C LEU A 48 52.97 43.04 15.95
N SER A 49 52.76 44.36 16.05
CA SER A 49 51.42 44.95 16.11
C SER A 49 50.57 44.65 14.87
N VAL A 50 51.17 44.70 13.68
CA VAL A 50 50.48 44.35 12.43
C VAL A 50 50.08 42.86 12.41
N GLU A 51 50.96 41.97 12.86
CA GLU A 51 50.65 40.53 12.91
C GLU A 51 49.57 40.22 13.96
N GLU A 52 49.57 40.89 15.12
CA GLU A 52 48.51 40.76 16.12
C GLU A 52 47.15 41.21 15.56
N GLN A 53 47.10 42.36 14.87
CA GLN A 53 45.87 42.83 14.23
C GLN A 53 45.37 41.88 13.13
N ARG A 54 46.30 41.27 12.38
CA ARG A 54 45.98 40.23 11.41
C ARG A 54 45.36 39.02 12.09
N GLN A 55 45.96 38.53 13.18
CA GLN A 55 45.44 37.38 13.93
C GLN A 55 44.07 37.67 14.54
N LEU A 56 43.87 38.86 15.12
CA LEU A 56 42.57 39.29 15.66
C LEU A 56 41.48 39.27 14.59
N THR A 57 41.78 39.77 13.38
CA THR A 57 40.83 39.76 12.25
C THR A 57 40.47 38.33 11.82
N ILE A 58 41.45 37.43 11.79
CA ILE A 58 41.23 36.01 11.46
C ILE A 58 40.35 35.34 12.52
N ILE A 59 40.63 35.56 13.81
CA ILE A 59 39.84 35.02 14.92
C ILE A 59 38.39 35.50 14.82
N GLN A 60 38.16 36.80 14.65
CA GLN A 60 36.82 37.37 14.53
C GLN A 60 36.04 36.77 13.34
N THR A 61 36.73 36.53 12.21
CA THR A 61 36.11 35.90 11.04
C THR A 61 35.69 34.45 11.36
N LEU A 62 36.58 33.67 11.98
CA LEU A 62 36.29 32.30 12.38
C LEU A 62 35.19 32.20 13.44
N GLU A 63 35.13 33.15 14.38
CA GLU A 63 34.05 33.24 15.38
C GLU A 63 32.69 33.45 14.71
N ASN A 64 32.62 34.32 13.70
CA ASN A 64 31.39 34.55 12.94
C ASN A 64 30.97 33.30 12.14
N ASP A 65 31.92 32.63 11.49
CA ASP A 65 31.66 31.39 10.75
C ASP A 65 31.17 30.28 11.68
N LEU A 66 31.74 30.16 12.88
CA LEU A 66 31.31 29.21 13.89
C LEU A 66 29.88 29.49 14.36
N LEU A 67 29.54 30.76 14.61
CA LEU A 67 28.17 31.16 14.95
C LEU A 67 27.18 30.85 13.83
N SER A 68 27.56 31.08 12.58
CA SER A 68 26.77 30.72 11.39
C SER A 68 26.55 29.21 11.29
N ALA A 69 27.62 28.42 11.42
CA ALA A 69 27.55 26.95 11.42
C ALA A 69 26.65 26.42 12.54
N LYS A 70 26.75 27.00 13.74
CA LYS A 70 25.89 26.64 14.87
C LYS A 70 24.41 26.92 14.60
N SER A 71 24.09 28.06 13.97
CA SER A 71 22.72 28.38 13.56
C SER A 71 22.19 27.39 12.52
N GLN A 72 22.99 27.05 11.52
CA GLN A 72 22.63 26.06 10.50
C GLN A 72 22.39 24.66 11.09
N ILE A 73 23.22 24.23 12.04
CA ILE A 73 23.04 22.96 12.76
C ILE A 73 21.72 22.96 13.53
N SER A 74 21.37 24.06 14.21
CA SER A 74 20.10 24.18 14.93
C SER A 74 18.91 24.04 13.99
N LYS A 75 18.94 24.71 12.84
CA LYS A 75 17.88 24.61 11.82
C LYS A 75 17.76 23.20 11.26
N LEU A 76 18.88 22.57 10.93
CA LEU A 76 18.89 21.20 10.40
C LEU A 76 18.28 20.21 11.40
N LYS A 77 18.52 20.41 12.71
CA LYS A 77 17.92 19.59 13.76
C LYS A 77 16.39 19.70 13.78
N GLU A 78 15.85 20.92 13.65
CA GLU A 78 14.40 21.15 13.56
C GLU A 78 13.80 20.50 12.30
N ASP A 79 14.49 20.62 11.15
CA ASP A 79 14.07 19.98 9.90
C ASP A 79 14.03 18.45 10.03
N ILE A 80 15.03 17.83 10.66
CA ILE A 80 15.06 16.39 10.94
C ILE A 80 13.88 15.97 11.84
N GLU A 81 13.58 16.74 12.89
CA GLU A 81 12.46 16.45 13.78
C GLU A 81 11.12 16.53 13.06
N GLY A 82 10.93 17.57 12.22
CA GLY A 82 9.76 17.70 11.35
C GLY A 82 9.61 16.53 10.37
N MET A 83 10.71 16.11 9.74
CA MET A 83 10.73 14.95 8.85
C MET A 83 10.40 13.64 9.58
N LEU A 84 10.91 13.43 10.80
CA LEU A 84 10.61 12.25 11.60
C LEU A 84 9.13 12.18 11.96
N LYS A 85 8.50 13.31 12.30
CA LYS A 85 7.06 13.38 12.55
C LYS A 85 6.26 13.03 11.30
N ALA A 86 6.58 13.64 10.16
CA ALA A 86 5.91 13.35 8.88
C ALA A 86 6.08 11.87 8.47
N LYS A 87 7.27 11.30 8.67
CA LYS A 87 7.52 9.86 8.47
C LYS A 87 6.60 9.00 9.33
N GLY A 88 6.44 9.35 10.61
CA GLY A 88 5.52 8.67 11.52
C GLY A 88 4.07 8.66 11.01
N GLU A 89 3.58 9.82 10.58
CA GLU A 89 2.23 9.97 10.01
C GLU A 89 2.04 9.13 8.74
N ILE A 90 3.02 9.13 7.83
CA ILE A 90 3.01 8.30 6.61
C ILE A 90 2.98 6.81 6.98
N CYS A 91 3.79 6.37 7.94
CA CYS A 91 3.79 4.98 8.40
C CYS A 91 2.43 4.56 8.97
N SER A 92 1.76 5.43 9.74
CA SER A 92 0.40 5.17 10.23
C SER A 92 -0.60 4.98 9.10
N GLN A 93 -0.57 5.85 8.08
CA GLN A 93 -1.46 5.73 6.91
C GLN A 93 -1.20 4.45 6.10
N ILE A 94 0.06 4.06 5.93
CA ILE A 94 0.42 2.81 5.22
C ILE A 94 -0.16 1.60 5.97
N LEU A 95 0.01 1.54 7.28
CA LEU A 95 -0.50 0.44 8.10
C LEU A 95 -2.04 0.36 8.06
N GLU A 96 -2.72 1.51 8.07
CA GLU A 96 -4.18 1.56 7.94
C GLU A 96 -4.63 1.02 6.57
N LYS A 97 -4.00 1.47 5.48
CA LYS A 97 -4.30 0.96 4.13
C LYS A 97 -4.02 -0.53 3.99
N GLN A 98 -2.93 -1.04 4.56
CA GLN A 98 -2.63 -2.47 4.58
C GLN A 98 -3.72 -3.29 5.28
N ARG A 99 -4.26 -2.77 6.40
CA ARG A 99 -5.38 -3.41 7.11
C ARG A 99 -6.65 -3.45 6.25
N MET A 100 -6.96 -2.36 5.55
CA MET A 100 -8.10 -2.30 4.63
C MET A 100 -7.95 -3.30 3.48
N ILE A 101 -6.77 -3.40 2.88
CA ILE A 101 -6.48 -4.37 1.81
C ILE A 101 -6.73 -5.79 2.30
N ALA A 102 -6.17 -6.17 3.46
CA ALA A 102 -6.36 -7.50 4.03
C ALA A 102 -7.84 -7.84 4.29
N SER A 103 -8.63 -6.85 4.73
CA SER A 103 -10.09 -7.01 4.89
C SER A 103 -10.77 -7.28 3.54
N LEU A 104 -10.46 -6.48 2.52
CA LEU A 104 -11.05 -6.64 1.18
C LEU A 104 -10.66 -7.96 0.51
N GLU A 105 -9.43 -8.42 0.70
CA GLU A 105 -8.97 -9.72 0.20
C GLU A 105 -9.76 -10.88 0.83
N SER A 106 -10.04 -10.80 2.14
CA SER A 106 -10.88 -11.76 2.85
C SER A 106 -12.32 -11.76 2.33
N ASP A 107 -12.91 -10.57 2.14
CA ASP A 107 -14.28 -10.43 1.60
C ASP A 107 -14.37 -10.97 0.17
N SER A 108 -13.37 -10.68 -0.68
CA SER A 108 -13.29 -11.18 -2.05
C SER A 108 -13.22 -12.70 -2.09
N SER A 109 -12.42 -13.32 -1.21
CA SER A 109 -12.33 -14.78 -1.09
C SER A 109 -13.67 -15.39 -0.68
N THR A 110 -14.35 -14.79 0.32
CA THR A 110 -15.67 -15.22 0.78
C THR A 110 -16.73 -15.12 -0.32
N LEU A 111 -16.70 -14.03 -1.10
CA LEU A 111 -17.60 -13.82 -2.22
C LEU A 111 -17.37 -14.84 -3.33
N SER A 112 -16.10 -15.14 -3.64
CA SER A 112 -15.74 -16.17 -4.63
C SER A 112 -16.29 -17.54 -4.24
N GLN A 113 -16.09 -17.96 -2.98
CA GLN A 113 -16.63 -19.22 -2.46
C GLN A 113 -18.17 -19.26 -2.53
N THR A 114 -18.83 -18.16 -2.18
CA THR A 114 -20.30 -18.06 -2.26
C THR A 114 -20.79 -18.19 -3.70
N LEU A 115 -20.09 -17.58 -4.66
CA LEU A 115 -20.42 -17.68 -6.09
C LEU A 115 -20.31 -19.12 -6.60
N GLU A 116 -19.25 -19.84 -6.22
CA GLU A 116 -19.06 -21.25 -6.59
C GLU A 116 -20.20 -22.13 -6.07
N LEU A 117 -20.62 -21.94 -4.81
CA LEU A 117 -21.76 -22.65 -4.23
C LEU A 117 -23.06 -22.37 -4.99
N ILE A 118 -23.34 -21.11 -5.33
CA ILE A 118 -24.53 -20.73 -6.11
C ILE A 118 -24.50 -21.37 -7.50
N GLN A 119 -23.34 -21.40 -8.16
CA GLN A 119 -23.19 -22.06 -9.46
C GLN A 119 -23.41 -23.57 -9.36
N GLN A 120 -22.91 -24.21 -8.29
CA GLN A 120 -23.13 -25.63 -8.03
C GLN A 120 -24.63 -25.93 -7.79
N GLU A 121 -25.32 -25.14 -6.97
CA GLU A 121 -26.77 -25.31 -6.75
C GLU A 121 -27.58 -25.12 -8.04
N LYS A 122 -27.22 -24.11 -8.85
CA LYS A 122 -27.85 -23.85 -10.15
C LYS A 122 -27.73 -25.06 -11.08
N THR A 123 -26.54 -25.66 -11.18
CA THR A 123 -26.32 -26.84 -12.02
C THR A 123 -27.11 -28.04 -11.51
N GLY A 124 -27.13 -28.27 -10.19
CA GLY A 124 -27.93 -29.32 -9.56
C GLY A 124 -29.44 -29.17 -9.78
N LEU A 125 -29.98 -27.96 -9.65
CA LEU A 125 -31.39 -27.66 -9.92
C LEU A 125 -31.74 -27.83 -11.40
N SER A 126 -30.84 -27.41 -12.30
CA SER A 126 -31.02 -27.58 -13.75
C SER A 126 -31.12 -29.06 -14.14
N ALA A 127 -30.25 -29.90 -13.59
CA ALA A 127 -30.28 -31.35 -13.81
C ALA A 127 -31.61 -31.97 -13.33
N LYS A 128 -32.05 -31.65 -12.11
CA LYS A 128 -33.35 -32.11 -11.56
C LYS A 128 -34.54 -31.66 -12.42
N LEU A 129 -34.49 -30.47 -12.97
CA LEU A 129 -35.56 -29.94 -13.84
C LEU A 129 -35.60 -30.68 -15.18
N MET A 130 -34.43 -30.98 -15.76
CA MET A 130 -34.32 -31.77 -16.99
C MET A 130 -34.83 -33.20 -16.79
N GLU A 131 -34.49 -33.84 -15.67
CA GLU A 131 -35.01 -35.17 -15.33
C GLU A 131 -36.54 -35.19 -15.24
N LYS A 132 -37.14 -34.21 -14.54
CA LYS A 132 -38.60 -34.05 -14.48
C LYS A 132 -39.22 -33.82 -15.85
N ARG A 133 -38.60 -33.00 -16.70
CA ARG A 133 -39.07 -32.75 -18.07
C ARG A 133 -39.09 -34.06 -18.87
N THR A 134 -38.01 -34.83 -18.83
CA THR A 134 -37.91 -36.14 -19.50
C THR A 134 -38.95 -37.12 -18.99
N TYR A 135 -39.16 -37.18 -17.67
CA TYR A 135 -40.20 -38.02 -17.06
C TYR A 135 -41.59 -37.67 -17.59
N TYR A 136 -42.00 -36.40 -17.53
CA TYR A 136 -43.31 -35.99 -18.01
C TYR A 136 -43.47 -36.20 -19.51
N GLN A 137 -42.41 -35.99 -20.29
CA GLN A 137 -42.43 -36.27 -21.72
C GLN A 137 -42.65 -37.76 -22.02
N LYS A 138 -42.08 -38.67 -21.21
CA LYS A 138 -42.36 -40.11 -21.30
C LYS A 138 -43.82 -40.42 -20.94
N VAL A 139 -44.33 -39.84 -19.86
CA VAL A 139 -45.73 -40.01 -19.44
C VAL A 139 -46.71 -39.54 -20.51
N THR A 140 -46.46 -38.38 -21.13
CA THR A 140 -47.30 -37.87 -22.23
C THR A 140 -47.27 -38.78 -23.45
N LYS A 141 -46.09 -39.31 -23.82
CA LYS A 141 -45.97 -40.28 -24.92
C LYS A 141 -46.75 -41.56 -24.65
N ASP A 142 -46.62 -42.12 -23.43
CA ASP A 142 -47.35 -43.32 -23.00
C ASP A 142 -48.87 -43.11 -23.04
N MET A 143 -49.37 -42.02 -22.46
CA MET A 143 -50.80 -41.69 -22.48
C MET A 143 -51.34 -41.57 -23.92
N ASN A 144 -50.60 -40.91 -24.80
CA ASN A 144 -51.00 -40.77 -26.21
C ASN A 144 -51.02 -42.12 -26.94
N PHE A 145 -50.04 -42.99 -26.67
CA PHE A 145 -50.01 -44.35 -27.22
C PHE A 145 -51.23 -45.17 -26.80
N ARG A 146 -51.55 -45.17 -25.49
CA ARG A 146 -52.71 -45.89 -24.95
C ARG A 146 -54.05 -45.36 -25.48
N LEU A 147 -54.15 -44.03 -25.65
CA LEU A 147 -55.35 -43.42 -26.22
C LEU A 147 -55.53 -43.82 -27.69
N GLN A 148 -54.44 -43.86 -28.46
CA GLN A 148 -54.47 -44.28 -29.85
C GLN A 148 -54.85 -45.77 -29.98
N GLU A 149 -54.28 -46.63 -29.14
CA GLU A 149 -54.64 -48.06 -29.07
C GLU A 149 -56.14 -48.25 -28.78
N GLN A 150 -56.69 -47.51 -27.83
CA GLN A 150 -58.13 -47.55 -27.54
C GLN A 150 -58.99 -47.07 -28.73
N LYS A 151 -58.54 -46.02 -29.43
CA LYS A 151 -59.22 -45.50 -30.61
C LYS A 151 -59.23 -46.52 -31.75
N ASP A 152 -58.09 -47.18 -31.99
CA ASP A 152 -57.94 -48.18 -33.04
C ASP A 152 -58.75 -49.44 -32.72
N TYR A 153 -58.76 -49.86 -31.45
CA TYR A 153 -59.62 -50.95 -30.99
C TYR A 153 -61.11 -50.63 -31.24
N PHE A 154 -61.58 -49.44 -30.86
CA PHE A 154 -62.97 -49.03 -31.10
C PHE A 154 -63.31 -49.02 -32.60
N ASN A 155 -62.43 -48.44 -33.42
CA ASN A 155 -62.64 -48.41 -34.88
C ASN A 155 -62.76 -49.82 -35.47
N SER A 156 -61.90 -50.77 -35.04
CA SER A 156 -61.98 -52.16 -35.51
C SER A 156 -63.29 -52.86 -35.12
N LEU A 157 -63.82 -52.58 -33.92
CA LEU A 157 -65.09 -53.11 -33.44
C LEU A 157 -66.29 -52.54 -34.20
N VAL A 158 -66.24 -51.25 -34.56
CA VAL A 158 -67.28 -50.59 -35.36
C VAL A 158 -67.27 -51.11 -36.80
N THR A 159 -66.10 -51.44 -37.36
CA THR A 159 -65.97 -51.99 -38.71
C THR A 159 -66.30 -53.48 -38.84
N SER A 160 -66.30 -54.26 -37.75
CA SER A 160 -66.69 -55.68 -37.78
C SER A 160 -68.19 -55.92 -37.54
N GLY A 161 -68.96 -54.86 -37.30
CA GLY A 161 -70.39 -54.90 -37.03
C GLY A 161 -71.26 -54.92 -38.28
N GLU A 162 -71.13 -55.93 -39.14
CA GLU A 162 -72.22 -56.40 -39.99
C GLU A 162 -72.70 -57.79 -39.52
N ALA A 163 -74.01 -57.87 -39.29
CA ALA A 163 -74.84 -59.07 -39.04
C ALA A 163 -74.83 -59.74 -37.64
N GLY A 164 -75.71 -59.22 -36.76
CA GLY A 164 -76.82 -60.00 -36.16
C GLY A 164 -76.56 -60.95 -34.98
N LYS A 165 -77.08 -60.59 -33.79
CA LYS A 165 -78.09 -61.35 -32.99
C LYS A 165 -78.24 -60.77 -31.58
N HIS A 166 -79.46 -60.35 -31.28
CA HIS A 166 -79.94 -59.94 -29.95
C HIS A 166 -79.85 -61.12 -28.95
N GLY A 167 -79.12 -60.94 -27.86
CA GLY A 167 -79.14 -61.84 -26.70
C GLY A 167 -78.08 -61.58 -25.63
N THR A 168 -76.90 -61.07 -26.00
CA THR A 168 -75.73 -60.89 -25.10
C THR A 168 -75.28 -59.43 -24.95
N GLU A 169 -76.01 -58.50 -25.58
CA GLU A 169 -75.63 -57.10 -25.81
C GLU A 169 -75.67 -56.20 -24.56
N ASN A 170 -76.46 -56.57 -23.55
CA ASN A 170 -76.69 -55.74 -22.36
C ASN A 170 -75.48 -55.73 -21.40
N ASP A 171 -74.80 -56.87 -21.25
CA ASP A 171 -73.70 -57.01 -20.30
C ASP A 171 -72.39 -56.41 -20.82
N ALA A 172 -72.12 -56.58 -22.12
CA ALA A 172 -71.03 -55.91 -22.82
C ALA A 172 -71.21 -54.38 -22.82
N ARG A 173 -72.44 -53.91 -23.05
CA ARG A 173 -72.78 -52.47 -22.99
C ARG A 173 -72.62 -51.91 -21.57
N LYS A 174 -73.04 -52.63 -20.52
CA LYS A 174 -72.79 -52.24 -19.13
C LYS A 174 -71.30 -52.16 -18.79
N ASN A 175 -70.51 -53.15 -19.23
CA ASN A 175 -69.06 -53.17 -19.01
C ASN A 175 -68.36 -51.98 -19.70
N LEU A 176 -68.76 -51.68 -20.94
CA LEU A 176 -68.26 -50.52 -21.69
C LEU A 176 -68.65 -49.20 -21.02
N MET A 177 -69.87 -49.09 -20.52
CA MET A 177 -70.34 -47.90 -19.80
C MET A 177 -69.52 -47.67 -18.53
N ALA A 178 -69.24 -48.72 -17.75
CA ALA A 178 -68.38 -48.63 -16.56
C ALA A 178 -66.93 -48.24 -16.89
N LYS A 179 -66.37 -48.75 -18.00
CA LYS A 179 -65.05 -48.34 -18.49
C LYS A 179 -65.03 -46.89 -18.96
N LEU A 180 -66.09 -46.43 -19.61
CA LEU A 180 -66.26 -45.05 -20.05
C LEU A 180 -66.34 -44.10 -18.85
N ASP A 181 -67.12 -44.45 -17.83
CA ASP A 181 -67.22 -43.68 -16.58
C ASP A 181 -65.88 -43.63 -15.85
N SER A 182 -65.15 -44.75 -15.79
CA SER A 182 -63.79 -44.79 -15.25
C SER A 182 -62.81 -43.91 -16.04
N ALA A 183 -62.88 -43.93 -17.37
CA ALA A 183 -62.05 -43.09 -18.22
C ALA A 183 -62.38 -41.59 -18.04
N LYS A 184 -63.67 -41.26 -17.91
CA LYS A 184 -64.14 -39.90 -17.65
C LYS A 184 -63.61 -39.37 -16.31
N ALA A 185 -63.69 -40.18 -15.26
CA ALA A 185 -63.12 -39.82 -13.96
C ALA A 185 -61.60 -39.55 -14.02
N LYS A 186 -60.84 -40.36 -14.79
CA LYS A 186 -59.40 -40.12 -14.99
C LYS A 186 -59.11 -38.84 -15.77
N VAL A 187 -59.95 -38.49 -16.76
CA VAL A 187 -59.83 -37.23 -17.49
C VAL A 187 -60.09 -36.04 -16.58
N ASP A 188 -61.09 -36.13 -15.69
CA ASP A 188 -61.37 -35.09 -14.70
C ASP A 188 -60.19 -34.90 -13.74
N GLU A 189 -59.57 -35.98 -13.27
CA GLU A 189 -58.39 -35.97 -12.41
C GLU A 189 -57.17 -35.32 -13.12
N ILE A 190 -56.96 -35.63 -14.40
CA ILE A 190 -55.92 -34.98 -15.24
C ILE A 190 -56.21 -33.49 -15.40
N SER A 191 -57.48 -33.10 -15.60
CA SER A 191 -57.89 -31.71 -15.72
C SER A 191 -57.59 -30.92 -14.44
N GLU A 192 -57.83 -31.52 -13.28
CA GLU A 192 -57.51 -30.93 -11.98
C GLU A 192 -55.99 -30.78 -11.78
N MET A 193 -55.23 -31.84 -12.08
CA MET A 193 -53.77 -31.80 -12.03
C MET A 193 -53.18 -30.73 -12.96
N LYS A 194 -53.72 -30.58 -14.18
CA LYS A 194 -53.34 -29.53 -15.12
C LYS A 194 -53.56 -28.13 -14.53
N SER A 195 -54.70 -27.91 -13.88
CA SER A 195 -55.02 -26.63 -13.23
C SER A 195 -54.04 -26.30 -12.10
N LYS A 196 -53.69 -27.29 -11.26
CA LYS A 196 -52.66 -27.15 -10.23
C LYS A 196 -51.28 -26.82 -10.82
N LEU A 197 -50.91 -27.45 -11.94
CA LEU A 197 -49.63 -27.21 -12.61
C LEU A 197 -49.55 -25.79 -13.20
N VAL A 198 -50.62 -25.32 -13.83
CA VAL A 198 -50.73 -23.95 -14.37
C VAL A 198 -50.55 -22.91 -13.27
N MET A 199 -51.15 -23.12 -12.09
CA MET A 199 -50.95 -22.25 -10.92
C MET A 199 -49.49 -22.22 -10.45
N LYS A 200 -48.84 -23.38 -10.33
CA LYS A 200 -47.41 -23.44 -9.96
C LYS A 200 -46.52 -22.73 -10.99
N ASN A 201 -46.77 -22.91 -12.29
CA ASN A 201 -46.06 -22.20 -13.35
C ASN A 201 -46.21 -20.67 -13.27
N LYS A 202 -47.41 -20.17 -12.93
CA LYS A 202 -47.61 -18.73 -12.69
C LYS A 202 -46.73 -18.22 -11.55
N LYS A 203 -46.67 -18.95 -10.41
CA LYS A 203 -45.82 -18.59 -9.27
C LYS A 203 -44.33 -18.58 -9.62
N VAL A 204 -43.85 -19.60 -10.33
CA VAL A 204 -42.45 -19.67 -10.79
C VAL A 204 -42.13 -18.51 -11.73
N LYS A 205 -43.02 -18.19 -12.67
CA LYS A 205 -42.83 -17.05 -13.58
C LYS A 205 -42.74 -15.72 -12.83
N GLN A 206 -43.50 -15.56 -11.75
CA GLN A 206 -43.43 -14.38 -10.89
C GLN A 206 -42.11 -14.32 -10.10
N ALA A 207 -41.66 -15.44 -9.54
CA ALA A 207 -40.37 -15.52 -8.86
C ALA A 207 -39.19 -15.18 -9.80
N ILE A 208 -39.21 -15.68 -11.04
CA ILE A 208 -38.21 -15.34 -12.06
C ILE A 208 -38.18 -13.84 -12.34
N LYS A 209 -39.35 -13.21 -12.50
CA LYS A 209 -39.44 -11.76 -12.71
C LYS A 209 -38.84 -10.96 -11.54
N GLN A 210 -39.11 -11.38 -10.30
CA GLN A 210 -38.60 -10.71 -9.10
C GLN A 210 -37.08 -10.84 -8.95
N VAL A 211 -36.52 -12.00 -9.29
CA VAL A 211 -35.07 -12.20 -9.31
C VAL A 211 -34.43 -11.35 -10.42
N ASN A 212 -35.04 -11.30 -11.60
CA ASN A 212 -34.54 -10.45 -12.69
C ASN A 212 -34.57 -8.96 -12.33
N SER A 213 -35.62 -8.44 -11.70
CA SER A 213 -35.64 -7.03 -11.30
C SER A 213 -34.53 -6.69 -10.31
N ARG A 214 -34.28 -7.59 -9.33
CA ARG A 214 -33.15 -7.44 -8.40
C ARG A 214 -31.80 -7.50 -9.11
N ALA A 215 -31.66 -8.32 -10.16
CA ALA A 215 -30.43 -8.37 -10.95
C ALA A 215 -30.10 -7.01 -11.60
N TYR A 216 -31.12 -6.29 -12.09
CA TYR A 216 -30.94 -4.94 -12.64
C TYR A 216 -30.59 -3.90 -11.57
N ASP A 217 -30.94 -4.10 -10.30
CA ASP A 217 -30.56 -3.20 -9.21
C ASP A 217 -29.06 -3.27 -8.87
N PHE A 218 -28.38 -4.37 -9.24
CA PHE A 218 -26.92 -4.50 -9.08
C PHE A 218 -26.11 -3.85 -10.21
N GLU A 219 -26.72 -3.67 -11.39
CA GLU A 219 -26.06 -3.09 -12.58
C GLU A 219 -25.66 -1.60 -12.43
N PRO A 220 -26.40 -0.73 -11.71
CA PRO A 220 -26.00 0.64 -11.38
C PRO A 220 -24.81 0.72 -10.42
N LEU A 221 -24.73 -0.16 -9.41
CA LEU A 221 -23.62 -0.19 -8.45
C LEU A 221 -22.31 -0.64 -9.12
N LEU A 222 -22.41 -1.60 -10.05
CA LEU A 222 -21.29 -2.03 -10.89
C LEU A 222 -20.92 -0.99 -11.97
N ARG A 223 -21.87 -0.18 -12.44
CA ARG A 223 -21.59 0.96 -13.34
C ARG A 223 -20.98 2.18 -12.63
N ALA A 224 -21.22 2.34 -11.33
CA ALA A 224 -20.74 3.48 -10.55
C ALA A 224 -19.21 3.45 -10.36
N VAL A 225 -18.61 2.26 -10.34
CA VAL A 225 -17.16 2.08 -10.43
C VAL A 225 -16.83 1.71 -11.87
N ASP A 226 -16.49 2.69 -12.69
CA ASP A 226 -16.04 2.42 -14.06
C ASP A 226 -14.79 1.53 -13.99
N LEU A 227 -14.91 0.32 -14.52
CA LEU A 227 -13.83 -0.68 -14.58
C LEU A 227 -12.55 -0.08 -15.18
N LYS A 228 -12.69 0.86 -16.11
CA LYS A 228 -11.54 1.59 -16.69
C LYS A 228 -10.89 2.56 -15.71
N THR A 229 -11.66 3.17 -14.81
CA THR A 229 -11.14 4.04 -13.75
C THR A 229 -10.35 3.21 -12.75
N LEU A 230 -10.89 2.05 -12.33
CA LEU A 230 -10.21 1.14 -11.42
C LEU A 230 -8.92 0.55 -12.03
N GLU A 231 -8.97 0.15 -13.31
CA GLU A 231 -7.80 -0.35 -14.05
C GLU A 231 -6.72 0.74 -14.20
N LYS A 232 -7.12 2.00 -14.42
CA LYS A 232 -6.18 3.13 -14.49
C LYS A 232 -5.52 3.42 -13.14
N GLU A 233 -6.28 3.40 -12.04
CA GLU A 233 -5.75 3.59 -10.69
C GLU A 233 -4.79 2.46 -10.30
N TYR A 234 -5.14 1.21 -10.62
CA TYR A 234 -4.26 0.05 -10.42
C TYR A 234 -2.92 0.20 -11.15
N ASN A 235 -2.95 0.58 -12.43
CA ASN A 235 -1.74 0.80 -13.22
C ASN A 235 -0.89 1.97 -12.69
N THR A 236 -1.55 3.04 -12.20
CA THR A 236 -0.85 4.20 -11.59
C THR A 236 -0.11 3.78 -10.32
N LEU A 237 -0.78 3.04 -9.43
CA LEU A 237 -0.17 2.48 -8.22
C LEU A 237 1.00 1.53 -8.52
N LEU A 238 0.90 0.73 -9.57
CA LEU A 238 1.98 -0.16 -10.01
C LEU A 238 3.22 0.62 -10.43
N SER A 239 3.02 1.72 -11.17
CA SER A 239 4.10 2.61 -11.60
C SER A 239 4.76 3.30 -10.41
N ASP A 240 3.98 3.82 -9.46
CA ASP A 240 4.50 4.44 -8.25
C ASP A 240 5.33 3.43 -7.42
N LYS A 241 4.85 2.18 -7.32
CA LYS A 241 5.58 1.10 -6.65
C LYS A 241 6.93 0.83 -7.32
N ALA A 242 7.01 0.86 -8.65
CA ALA A 242 8.26 0.67 -9.38
C ALA A 242 9.24 1.81 -9.05
N GLY A 243 8.79 3.06 -9.12
CA GLY A 243 9.62 4.23 -8.79
C GLY A 243 10.14 4.23 -7.33
N VAL A 244 9.30 3.83 -6.37
CA VAL A 244 9.73 3.66 -4.97
C VAL A 244 10.79 2.56 -4.84
N THR A 245 10.65 1.47 -5.59
CA THR A 245 11.62 0.37 -5.57
C THR A 245 12.97 0.81 -6.14
N GLU A 246 12.97 1.56 -7.24
CA GLU A 246 14.19 2.11 -7.84
C GLU A 246 14.89 3.11 -6.91
N TYR A 247 14.13 3.99 -6.26
CA TYR A 247 14.68 4.93 -5.28
C TYR A 247 15.32 4.20 -4.08
N LEU A 248 14.65 3.18 -3.54
CA LEU A 248 15.21 2.36 -2.46
C LEU A 248 16.49 1.62 -2.89
N GLN A 249 16.54 1.10 -4.11
CA GLN A 249 17.75 0.47 -4.66
C GLN A 249 18.90 1.48 -4.82
N SER A 250 18.60 2.70 -5.28
CA SER A 250 19.59 3.79 -5.35
C SER A 250 20.14 4.16 -3.97
N LEU A 251 19.27 4.28 -2.96
CA LEU A 251 19.70 4.54 -1.58
C LEU A 251 20.58 3.41 -1.05
N GLN A 252 20.21 2.15 -1.30
CA GLN A 252 21.01 1.00 -0.90
C GLN A 252 22.39 1.04 -1.55
N ALA A 253 22.46 1.34 -2.85
CA ALA A 253 23.73 1.49 -3.57
C ALA A 253 24.60 2.62 -2.99
N GLN A 254 24.01 3.76 -2.61
CA GLN A 254 24.73 4.85 -1.94
C GLN A 254 25.26 4.44 -0.56
N VAL A 255 24.47 3.68 0.21
CA VAL A 255 24.91 3.13 1.50
C VAL A 255 26.09 2.17 1.32
N ASP A 256 26.06 1.32 0.29
CA ASP A 256 27.13 0.37 0.02
C ASP A 256 28.43 1.07 -0.42
N ILE A 257 28.32 2.18 -1.19
CA ILE A 257 29.46 3.04 -1.49
C ILE A 257 30.06 3.61 -0.21
N LEU A 258 29.23 4.15 0.70
CA LEU A 258 29.69 4.73 1.96
C LEU A 258 30.39 3.67 2.83
N LYS A 259 29.85 2.46 2.95
CA LYS A 259 30.49 1.33 3.66
C LYS A 259 31.87 0.97 3.10
N GLY A 260 32.11 1.20 1.80
CA GLY A 260 33.40 0.95 1.16
C GLY A 260 34.47 2.01 1.45
N ILE A 261 34.11 3.14 2.05
CA ILE A 261 35.05 4.24 2.36
C ILE A 261 35.76 3.91 3.68
N SER A 262 37.03 3.51 3.57
CA SER A 262 37.95 3.33 4.70
C SER A 262 39.22 4.15 4.43
N HIS A 263 39.55 5.08 5.33
CA HIS A 263 40.76 5.88 5.26
C HIS A 263 41.69 5.58 6.44
N VAL A 264 43.00 5.56 6.21
CA VAL A 264 43.99 5.34 7.27
C VAL A 264 44.69 6.65 7.57
N VAL A 265 44.52 7.14 8.80
CA VAL A 265 45.12 8.38 9.30
C VAL A 265 46.35 8.03 10.13
N LYS A 266 47.49 8.65 9.81
CA LYS A 266 48.73 8.50 10.60
C LYS A 266 48.85 9.61 11.63
N CYS A 267 49.01 9.23 12.89
CA CYS A 267 49.35 10.12 13.98
C CYS A 267 50.83 10.54 13.87
N ALA A 268 51.14 11.76 14.33
CA ALA A 268 52.52 12.22 14.48
C ALA A 268 53.36 11.35 15.42
N CYS A 269 52.70 10.54 16.26
CA CYS A 269 53.28 9.53 17.13
C CYS A 269 53.65 8.21 16.41
N GLY A 270 53.34 8.07 15.12
CA GLY A 270 53.64 6.88 14.31
C GLY A 270 52.52 5.83 14.27
N GLU A 271 51.47 5.98 15.09
CA GLU A 271 50.31 5.07 15.04
C GLU A 271 49.39 5.34 13.84
N GLU A 272 48.86 4.28 13.25
CA GLU A 272 47.89 4.35 12.16
C GLU A 272 46.48 4.01 12.66
N TYR A 273 45.53 4.90 12.40
CA TYR A 273 44.12 4.71 12.75
C TYR A 273 43.28 4.54 11.48
N ARG A 274 42.55 3.42 11.38
CA ARG A 274 41.61 3.18 10.28
C ARG A 274 40.26 3.80 10.63
N VAL A 275 39.87 4.83 9.90
CA VAL A 275 38.57 5.49 9.98
C VAL A 275 37.69 4.92 8.87
N GLY A 276 36.66 4.17 9.25
CA GLY A 276 35.62 3.66 8.34
C GLY A 276 34.24 3.97 8.89
N THR A 277 33.23 4.00 8.01
CA THR A 277 31.83 4.11 8.45
C THR A 277 31.29 2.72 8.77
N ASP A 278 31.57 2.23 9.98
CA ASP A 278 30.82 1.09 10.52
C ASP A 278 29.42 1.60 10.90
N LEU A 279 28.47 1.41 9.99
CA LEU A 279 27.05 1.57 10.30
C LEU A 279 26.67 0.41 11.22
N CYS A 280 26.75 0.61 12.54
CA CYS A 280 26.26 -0.34 13.53
C CYS A 280 24.79 -0.71 13.24
N ALA A 281 24.52 -2.02 13.25
CA ALA A 281 23.17 -2.59 13.14
C ALA A 281 22.30 -2.28 14.37
#